data_AF-A0A9D2LP78-F1
#
_entry.id   AF-A0A9D2LP78-F1
#
_cell.length_a   1.000
_cell.length_b   1.000
_cell.length_c   1.000
_cell.angle_alpha   90.00
_cell.angle_beta   90.00
_cell.angle_gamma   90.00
#
_symmetry.space_group_name_H-M   'P 1'
#
loop_
_entity.id
_entity.type
_entity.pdbx_description
1 polymer ?
#
loop_
_entity_poly.entity_id
_entity_poly.type
_entity_poly.pdbx_seq_one_letter_code
_entity_poly.pdbx_strand_id
1 'polypeptide(L)'
;MSSNFDCVHLRADAHFELRLSRDVYWVPVNRLGGTRYTNDQIQQMVRLSPQEKRDRISTLYEAVQLFLLSRFHQMSDVKLVREGERLWEFHKPGYYAVLTNEGCCSSDASWLRYLLDGKYEKMGYFSFSRPTGSGHVCNYFVHDGWYYLYDLTPFTDQNVHTALAETGQRRDYLSCKFVSGILIKCKRLEDYAHYFARIQMTRGYDHLFFDNPEQEMPPIAVERNQGVITICYPQTSAVSPVLYHETATIKWKKVSPPMARTTWLPDGRKGNGKKGNI
;
A
#
# COMPACT_ATOMS: atom_id res chain seq x y z
N MET A 1 24.48 8.23 17.76
CA MET A 1 23.31 8.82 18.43
C MET A 1 22.18 8.74 17.44
N SER A 2 21.06 8.08 17.76
CA SER A 2 19.88 8.08 16.89
C SER A 2 19.43 9.53 16.74
N SER A 3 19.30 10.03 15.51
CA SER A 3 18.78 11.38 15.31
C SER A 3 17.33 11.43 15.83
N ASN A 4 16.84 12.58 16.30
CA ASN A 4 15.42 12.75 16.67
C ASN A 4 14.45 12.58 15.48
N PHE A 5 14.99 12.28 14.29
CA PHE A 5 14.30 12.09 13.02
C PHE A 5 14.30 10.62 12.57
N ASP A 6 15.17 9.77 13.13
CA ASP A 6 15.18 8.34 12.83
C ASP A 6 14.00 7.67 13.53
N CYS A 7 13.24 6.84 12.82
CA CYS A 7 12.06 6.18 13.36
C CYS A 7 11.99 4.74 12.88
N VAL A 8 12.14 3.79 13.81
CA VAL A 8 12.18 2.34 13.52
C VAL A 8 13.26 2.01 12.48
N HIS A 9 12.88 1.82 11.22
CA HIS A 9 13.79 1.50 10.12
C HIS A 9 14.33 2.73 9.38
N LEU A 10 13.62 3.86 9.47
CA LEU A 10 13.98 5.11 8.80
C LEU A 10 15.29 5.69 9.34
N ARG A 11 16.14 6.16 8.45
CA ARG A 11 17.40 6.84 8.76
C ARG A 11 17.46 8.17 8.02
N ALA A 12 17.42 9.27 8.75
CA ALA A 12 17.29 10.60 8.16
C ALA A 12 18.50 10.99 7.29
N ASP A 13 19.67 10.48 7.65
CA ASP A 13 20.97 10.71 7.01
C ASP A 13 21.43 9.55 6.12
N ALA A 14 20.57 8.55 5.83
CA ALA A 14 20.97 7.45 4.97
C ALA A 14 21.19 7.91 3.52
N HIS A 15 22.30 7.45 2.94
CA HIS A 15 22.70 7.74 1.57
C HIS A 15 23.25 6.48 0.91
N PHE A 16 22.42 5.79 0.13
CA PHE A 16 22.85 4.64 -0.67
C PHE A 16 21.92 4.42 -1.87
N GLU A 17 22.42 3.65 -2.84
CA GLU A 17 21.63 3.11 -3.94
C GLU A 17 22.13 1.69 -4.24
N LEU A 18 21.51 0.69 -3.61
CA LEU A 18 21.90 -0.71 -3.75
C LEU A 18 21.14 -1.34 -4.92
N ARG A 19 21.84 -1.69 -5.98
CA ARG A 19 21.25 -2.40 -7.12
C ARG A 19 20.78 -3.81 -6.75
N LEU A 20 19.48 -4.10 -6.86
CA LEU A 20 18.89 -5.41 -6.59
C LEU A 20 18.79 -6.25 -7.88
N SER A 21 18.49 -5.60 -9.00
CA SER A 21 18.38 -6.19 -10.33
C SER A 21 18.78 -5.18 -11.40
N ARG A 22 18.74 -5.54 -12.69
CA ARG A 22 18.69 -4.56 -13.77
C ARG A 22 17.56 -3.56 -13.52
N ASP A 23 17.91 -2.28 -13.48
CA ASP A 23 17.01 -1.13 -13.34
C ASP A 23 16.10 -1.15 -12.10
N VAL A 24 16.48 -1.90 -11.05
CA VAL A 24 15.77 -1.96 -9.76
C VAL A 24 16.77 -1.83 -8.62
N TYR A 25 16.51 -0.90 -7.72
CA TYR A 25 17.41 -0.49 -6.65
C TYR A 25 16.67 -0.36 -5.33
N TRP A 26 17.35 -0.69 -4.23
CA TRP A 26 16.96 -0.24 -2.89
C TRP A 26 17.61 1.12 -2.63
N VAL A 27 16.80 2.09 -2.24
CA VAL A 27 17.22 3.44 -1.83
C VAL A 27 16.60 3.79 -0.48
N PRO A 28 17.16 4.76 0.27
CA PRO A 28 16.53 5.26 1.48
C PRO A 28 15.28 6.11 1.17
N VAL A 29 14.32 6.11 2.09
CA VAL A 29 13.03 6.81 1.99
C VAL A 29 13.19 8.32 1.89
N ASN A 30 14.26 8.87 2.51
CA ASN A 30 14.59 10.30 2.40
C ASN A 30 14.91 10.74 0.95
N ARG A 31 15.07 9.80 0.01
CA ARG A 31 15.22 10.07 -1.43
C ARG A 31 13.96 10.71 -2.04
N LEU A 32 12.80 10.51 -1.44
CA LEU A 32 11.55 11.19 -1.78
C LEU A 32 11.22 12.32 -0.80
N GLY A 33 12.26 13.01 -0.35
CA GLY A 33 12.19 14.12 0.60
C GLY A 33 12.40 13.67 2.04
N GLY A 34 13.24 14.41 2.77
CA GLY A 34 13.47 14.22 4.20
C GLY A 34 12.32 14.73 5.06
N THR A 35 12.54 14.81 6.37
CA THR A 35 11.57 15.34 7.33
C THR A 35 11.98 16.70 7.86
N ARG A 36 10.98 17.55 8.13
CA ARG A 36 11.14 18.80 8.88
C ARG A 36 10.74 18.63 10.35
N TYR A 37 10.24 17.47 10.72
CA TYR A 37 9.62 17.20 12.01
C TYR A 37 10.38 16.13 12.79
N THR A 38 10.63 16.40 14.06
CA THR A 38 11.09 15.36 14.99
C THR A 38 9.99 14.32 15.22
N ASN A 39 10.37 13.15 15.73
CA ASN A 39 9.40 12.13 16.14
C ASN A 39 8.36 12.67 17.13
N ASP A 40 8.75 13.53 18.08
CA ASP A 40 7.82 14.14 19.03
C ASP A 40 6.79 15.05 18.35
N GLN A 41 7.22 15.82 17.35
CA GLN A 41 6.31 16.67 16.58
C GLN A 41 5.33 15.84 15.74
N ILE A 42 5.80 14.77 15.09
CA ILE A 42 4.93 13.84 14.37
C ILE A 42 3.98 13.12 15.34
N GLN A 43 4.43 12.75 16.54
CA GLN A 43 3.60 12.11 17.56
C GLN A 43 2.41 12.98 17.97
N GLN A 44 2.59 14.30 18.02
CA GLN A 44 1.50 15.25 18.25
C GLN A 44 0.48 15.26 17.09
N MET A 45 0.93 15.01 15.85
CA MET A 45 0.07 14.97 14.67
C MET A 45 -0.84 13.73 14.62
N VAL A 46 -0.53 12.67 15.35
CA VAL A 46 -1.35 11.44 15.40
C VAL A 46 -2.80 11.72 15.77
N ARG A 47 -3.04 12.74 16.61
CA ARG A 47 -4.38 13.14 17.11
C ARG A 47 -5.13 14.10 16.19
N LEU A 48 -4.49 14.60 15.14
CA LEU A 48 -5.11 15.54 14.20
C LEU A 48 -6.15 14.82 13.31
N SER A 49 -7.09 15.60 12.76
CA SER A 49 -8.00 15.11 11.74
C SER A 49 -7.26 14.65 10.48
N PRO A 50 -7.87 13.78 9.64
CA PRO A 50 -7.24 13.37 8.39
C PRO A 50 -6.82 14.53 7.48
N GLN A 51 -7.63 15.59 7.41
CA GLN A 51 -7.32 16.80 6.63
C GLN A 51 -6.08 17.51 7.19
N GLU A 52 -6.05 17.79 8.50
CA GLU A 52 -4.90 18.44 9.13
C GLU A 52 -3.62 17.61 9.02
N LYS A 53 -3.70 16.27 9.07
CA LYS A 53 -2.57 15.38 8.77
C LYS A 53 -2.08 15.57 7.34
N ARG A 54 -3.01 15.53 6.37
CA ARG A 54 -2.69 15.69 4.95
C ARG A 54 -2.02 17.03 4.65
N ASP A 55 -2.47 18.11 5.29
CA ASP A 55 -1.96 19.46 5.08
C ASP A 55 -0.55 19.69 5.66
N ARG A 56 -0.20 18.98 6.74
CA ARG A 56 1.11 19.13 7.41
C ARG A 56 2.21 18.27 6.81
N ILE A 57 1.89 17.02 6.50
CA ILE A 57 2.83 16.08 5.88
C ILE A 57 3.21 16.63 4.51
N SER A 58 4.45 16.48 4.04
CA SER A 58 4.85 16.94 2.71
C SER A 58 5.70 15.92 1.94
N THR A 59 6.33 14.98 2.64
CA THR A 59 7.24 13.99 2.05
C THR A 59 6.85 12.56 2.44
N LEU A 60 7.38 11.58 1.70
CA LEU A 60 7.18 10.17 2.02
C LEU A 60 7.75 9.86 3.40
N TYR A 61 8.92 10.41 3.73
CA TYR A 61 9.55 10.21 5.04
C TYR A 61 8.65 10.66 6.18
N GLU A 62 8.07 11.87 6.11
CA GLU A 62 7.12 12.37 7.11
C GLU A 62 5.86 11.48 7.20
N ALA A 63 5.33 11.01 6.08
CA ALA A 63 4.18 10.12 6.06
C ALA A 63 4.47 8.77 6.74
N VAL A 64 5.64 8.17 6.46
CA VAL A 64 6.04 6.90 7.08
C VAL A 64 6.33 7.07 8.57
N GLN A 65 6.97 8.17 8.98
CA GLN A 65 7.12 8.51 10.40
C GLN A 65 5.74 8.56 11.09
N LEU A 66 4.77 9.25 10.48
CA LEU A 66 3.43 9.35 11.03
C LEU A 66 2.74 7.99 11.11
N PHE A 67 2.89 7.13 10.10
CA PHE A 67 2.32 5.78 10.10
C PHE A 67 2.86 4.94 11.26
N LEU A 68 4.19 4.93 11.44
CA LEU A 68 4.88 4.20 12.50
C LEU A 68 4.43 4.67 13.90
N LEU A 69 4.36 5.98 14.11
CA LEU A 69 3.96 6.56 15.40
C LEU A 69 2.45 6.49 15.66
N SER A 70 1.66 6.36 14.60
CA SER A 70 0.21 6.12 14.70
C SER A 70 -0.11 4.66 15.06
N ARG A 71 0.83 3.72 14.92
CA ARG A 71 0.63 2.28 15.20
C ARG A 71 -0.60 1.72 14.50
N PHE A 72 -0.62 1.83 13.17
CA PHE A 72 -1.72 1.36 12.34
C PHE A 72 -2.06 -0.11 12.66
N HIS A 73 -3.32 -0.36 13.03
CA HIS A 73 -3.78 -1.67 13.49
C HIS A 73 -4.16 -2.55 12.31
N GLN A 74 -3.45 -3.66 12.11
CA GLN A 74 -3.75 -4.55 11.00
C GLN A 74 -5.00 -5.40 11.28
N MET A 75 -6.00 -5.33 10.40
CA MET A 75 -7.22 -6.14 10.47
C MET A 75 -7.88 -6.31 9.10
N SER A 76 -8.80 -7.27 8.97
CA SER A 76 -9.63 -7.35 7.76
C SER A 76 -10.77 -6.35 7.83
N ASP A 77 -10.88 -5.47 6.84
CA ASP A 77 -11.90 -4.41 6.76
C ASP A 77 -12.58 -4.33 5.38
N VAL A 78 -12.30 -5.30 4.49
CA VAL A 78 -12.92 -5.39 3.17
C VAL A 78 -14.43 -5.62 3.31
N LYS A 79 -15.23 -4.83 2.58
CA LYS A 79 -16.69 -5.01 2.54
C LYS A 79 -17.07 -5.88 1.36
N LEU A 80 -17.74 -7.00 1.66
CA LEU A 80 -18.19 -7.96 0.66
C LEU A 80 -19.63 -7.67 0.26
N VAL A 81 -19.89 -7.50 -1.03
CA VAL A 81 -21.25 -7.32 -1.58
C VAL A 81 -21.48 -8.29 -2.72
N ARG A 82 -22.53 -9.11 -2.61
CA ARG A 82 -22.93 -10.03 -3.69
C ARG A 82 -23.87 -9.31 -4.64
N GLU A 83 -23.53 -9.29 -5.93
CA GLU A 83 -24.35 -8.72 -7.00
C GLU A 83 -24.31 -9.65 -8.22
N GLY A 84 -25.46 -10.23 -8.54
CA GLY A 84 -25.53 -11.36 -9.47
C GLY A 84 -24.67 -12.54 -8.99
N GLU A 85 -23.86 -13.08 -9.89
CA GLU A 85 -22.96 -14.21 -9.60
C GLU A 85 -21.64 -13.80 -8.92
N ARG A 86 -21.34 -12.49 -8.85
CA ARG A 86 -20.06 -11.99 -8.35
C ARG A 86 -20.16 -11.56 -6.90
N LEU A 87 -19.13 -11.91 -6.13
CA LEU A 87 -18.87 -11.34 -4.81
C LEU A 87 -17.82 -10.24 -4.98
N TRP A 88 -18.24 -8.99 -4.81
CA TRP A 88 -17.40 -7.81 -4.92
C TRP A 88 -16.79 -7.46 -3.57
N GLU A 89 -15.48 -7.27 -3.57
CA GLU A 89 -14.68 -6.73 -2.48
C GLU A 89 -14.55 -5.21 -2.67
N PHE A 90 -15.03 -4.44 -1.70
CA PHE A 90 -14.87 -3.00 -1.64
C PHE A 90 -13.80 -2.65 -0.61
N HIS A 91 -12.88 -1.76 -0.99
CA HIS A 91 -11.73 -1.36 -0.20
C HIS A 91 -11.97 -0.02 0.50
N LYS A 92 -11.39 0.14 1.70
CA LYS A 92 -11.55 1.34 2.53
C LYS A 92 -10.86 2.53 1.86
N PRO A 93 -11.58 3.64 1.57
CA PRO A 93 -10.96 4.84 1.00
C PRO A 93 -9.97 5.50 1.97
N GLY A 94 -8.99 6.20 1.40
CA GLY A 94 -7.84 6.71 2.16
C GLY A 94 -8.20 7.66 3.30
N TYR A 95 -9.22 8.51 3.13
CA TYR A 95 -9.74 9.36 4.22
C TYR A 95 -10.14 8.54 5.46
N TYR A 96 -10.90 7.47 5.24
CA TYR A 96 -11.38 6.60 6.30
C TYR A 96 -10.27 5.71 6.87
N ALA A 97 -9.29 5.32 6.04
CA ALA A 97 -8.11 4.62 6.52
C ALA A 97 -7.30 5.50 7.49
N VAL A 98 -7.12 6.79 7.20
CA VAL A 98 -6.46 7.74 8.13
C VAL A 98 -7.30 8.02 9.37
N LEU A 99 -8.62 8.11 9.23
CA LEU A 99 -9.55 8.35 10.33
C LEU A 99 -9.57 7.20 11.34
N THR A 100 -9.66 5.96 10.84
CA THR A 100 -9.79 4.76 11.67
C THR A 100 -8.43 4.19 12.10
N ASN A 101 -7.38 4.45 11.31
CA ASN A 101 -6.01 3.99 11.56
C ASN A 101 -5.91 2.45 11.74
N GLU A 102 -6.73 1.74 10.98
CA GLU A 102 -6.78 0.28 10.98
C GLU A 102 -7.21 -0.24 9.59
N GLY A 103 -6.84 -1.49 9.27
CA GLY A 103 -7.29 -2.17 8.06
C GLY A 103 -6.27 -3.13 7.47
N CYS A 104 -6.52 -3.55 6.24
CA CYS A 104 -5.65 -4.47 5.50
C CYS A 104 -4.70 -3.72 4.56
N CYS A 105 -3.97 -4.44 3.68
CA CYS A 105 -3.03 -3.83 2.72
C CYS A 105 -3.68 -2.83 1.77
N SER A 106 -4.96 -3.01 1.41
CA SER A 106 -5.66 -1.99 0.62
C SER A 106 -5.89 -0.68 1.40
N SER A 107 -6.02 -0.78 2.72
CA SER A 107 -6.27 0.34 3.62
C SER A 107 -4.98 1.07 3.98
N ASP A 108 -3.87 0.37 4.25
CA ASP A 108 -2.57 1.02 4.45
C ASP A 108 -2.08 1.72 3.17
N ALA A 109 -2.27 1.12 1.99
CA ALA A 109 -1.93 1.75 0.73
C ALA A 109 -2.83 2.98 0.44
N SER A 110 -4.11 2.90 0.79
CA SER A 110 -5.05 4.02 0.67
C SER A 110 -4.73 5.15 1.66
N TRP A 111 -4.30 4.80 2.88
CA TRP A 111 -3.83 5.75 3.91
C TRP A 111 -2.67 6.60 3.36
N LEU A 112 -1.68 5.95 2.74
CA LEU A 112 -0.53 6.64 2.17
C LEU A 112 -0.91 7.47 0.94
N ARG A 113 -1.74 6.91 0.06
CA ARG A 113 -2.22 7.59 -1.15
C ARG A 113 -2.95 8.89 -0.81
N TYR A 114 -3.78 8.90 0.24
CA TYR A 114 -4.52 10.08 0.69
C TYR A 114 -3.60 11.15 1.26
N LEU A 115 -2.67 10.79 2.14
CA LEU A 115 -1.80 11.78 2.77
C LEU A 115 -0.83 12.42 1.79
N LEU A 116 -0.41 11.71 0.75
CA LEU A 116 0.56 12.21 -0.22
C LEU A 116 -0.07 12.71 -1.52
N ASP A 117 -1.40 12.73 -1.61
CA ASP A 117 -2.12 13.12 -2.82
C ASP A 117 -1.75 14.53 -3.29
N GLY A 118 -1.23 14.62 -4.51
CA GLY A 118 -0.76 15.85 -5.15
C GLY A 118 0.68 16.27 -4.83
N LYS A 119 1.47 15.43 -4.13
CA LYS A 119 2.85 15.78 -3.69
C LYS A 119 3.96 15.25 -4.58
N TYR A 120 3.63 14.39 -5.54
CA TYR A 120 4.54 13.83 -6.53
C TYR A 120 3.94 13.93 -7.93
N GLU A 121 4.78 13.81 -8.96
CA GLU A 121 4.38 13.97 -10.37
C GLU A 121 3.26 13.01 -10.78
N LYS A 122 3.36 11.76 -10.32
CA LYS A 122 2.30 10.75 -10.45
C LYS A 122 2.34 9.84 -9.23
N MET A 123 1.18 9.32 -8.85
CA MET A 123 1.04 8.33 -7.80
C MET A 123 -0.01 7.31 -8.18
N GLY A 124 0.13 6.11 -7.64
CA GLY A 124 -0.87 5.08 -7.80
C GLY A 124 -0.61 3.89 -6.90
N TYR A 125 -1.23 2.79 -7.26
CA TYR A 125 -1.06 1.51 -6.61
C TYR A 125 -0.42 0.53 -7.59
N PHE A 126 0.53 -0.24 -7.07
CA PHE A 126 1.03 -1.44 -7.74
C PHE A 126 0.45 -2.63 -6.98
N SER A 127 -0.27 -3.50 -7.69
CA SER A 127 -0.84 -4.69 -7.07
C SER A 127 -0.43 -5.95 -7.81
N PHE A 128 -0.53 -7.07 -7.12
CA PHE A 128 -0.39 -8.37 -7.73
C PHE A 128 -1.39 -9.37 -7.19
N SER A 129 -1.76 -10.33 -8.03
CA SER A 129 -2.72 -11.39 -7.71
C SER A 129 -2.11 -12.77 -7.95
N ARG A 130 -2.46 -13.71 -7.09
CA ARG A 130 -1.94 -15.09 -7.07
C ARG A 130 -3.03 -16.09 -7.48
N PRO A 131 -2.66 -17.31 -7.92
CA PRO A 131 -3.62 -18.33 -8.35
C PRO A 131 -4.46 -18.91 -7.20
N THR A 132 -4.20 -18.50 -5.96
CA THR A 132 -5.05 -18.80 -4.80
C THR A 132 -6.27 -17.87 -4.72
N GLY A 133 -6.27 -16.78 -5.48
CA GLY A 133 -7.21 -15.67 -5.36
C GLY A 133 -6.79 -14.61 -4.34
N SER A 134 -5.67 -14.79 -3.63
CA SER A 134 -5.12 -13.73 -2.78
C SER A 134 -4.31 -12.73 -3.60
N GLY A 135 -4.22 -11.50 -3.11
CA GLY A 135 -3.41 -10.45 -3.71
C GLY A 135 -2.54 -9.74 -2.70
N HIS A 136 -1.91 -8.66 -3.16
CA HIS A 136 -1.30 -7.64 -2.33
C HIS A 136 -1.27 -6.32 -3.11
N VAL A 137 -1.22 -5.21 -2.41
CA VAL A 137 -1.13 -3.88 -3.01
C VAL A 137 -0.16 -3.02 -2.22
N CYS A 138 0.62 -2.22 -2.92
CA CYS A 138 1.49 -1.19 -2.37
C CYS A 138 1.39 0.08 -3.23
N ASN A 139 2.02 1.16 -2.80
CA ASN A 139 2.00 2.41 -3.56
C ASN A 139 3.19 2.53 -4.50
N TYR A 140 3.01 3.29 -5.58
CA TYR A 140 4.12 3.87 -6.32
C TYR A 140 4.02 5.38 -6.42
N PHE A 141 5.17 6.02 -6.62
CA PHE A 141 5.36 7.45 -6.84
C PHE A 141 6.27 7.64 -8.05
N VAL A 142 6.00 8.63 -8.88
CA VAL A 142 6.91 9.06 -9.96
C VAL A 142 7.57 10.35 -9.54
N HIS A 143 8.90 10.36 -9.60
CA HIS A 143 9.72 11.54 -9.33
C HIS A 143 10.98 11.49 -10.18
N ASP A 144 11.31 12.61 -10.84
CA ASP A 144 12.50 12.76 -11.70
C ASP A 144 12.63 11.65 -12.76
N GLY A 145 11.50 11.22 -13.31
CA GLY A 145 11.44 10.18 -14.35
C GLY A 145 11.79 8.76 -13.87
N TRP A 146 11.65 8.48 -12.57
CA TRP A 146 11.77 7.17 -11.95
C TRP A 146 10.50 6.79 -11.20
N TYR A 147 10.21 5.49 -11.14
CA TYR A 147 9.19 4.94 -10.26
C TYR A 147 9.82 4.58 -8.92
N TYR A 148 9.09 4.85 -7.86
CA TYR A 148 9.43 4.50 -6.49
C TYR A 148 8.29 3.71 -5.90
N LEU A 149 8.51 2.51 -5.38
CA LEU A 149 7.48 1.67 -4.78
C LEU A 149 7.71 1.50 -3.28
N TYR A 150 6.64 1.57 -2.51
CA TYR A 150 6.69 1.48 -1.06
C TYR A 150 5.48 0.73 -0.50
N ASP A 151 5.76 -0.27 0.33
CA ASP A 151 4.76 -1.14 0.97
C ASP A 151 4.71 -0.83 2.48
N LEU A 152 3.53 -0.46 2.98
CA LEU A 152 3.33 -0.15 4.40
C LEU A 152 3.01 -1.35 5.28
N THR A 153 2.63 -2.49 4.70
CA THR A 153 2.23 -3.67 5.46
C THR A 153 3.31 -4.18 6.43
N PRO A 154 4.62 -4.12 6.12
CA PRO A 154 5.67 -4.48 7.07
C PRO A 154 5.77 -3.58 8.31
N PHE A 155 5.10 -2.41 8.30
CA PHE A 155 5.17 -1.40 9.35
C PHE A 155 3.88 -1.28 10.18
N THR A 156 2.93 -2.19 9.98
CA THR A 156 1.74 -2.33 10.84
C THR A 156 2.14 -2.78 12.24
N ASP A 157 1.25 -2.62 13.22
CA ASP A 157 1.47 -3.07 14.60
C ASP A 157 1.87 -4.56 14.72
N GLN A 158 1.36 -5.41 13.83
CA GLN A 158 1.68 -6.84 13.78
C GLN A 158 3.06 -7.13 13.20
N ASN A 159 3.57 -6.32 12.27
CA ASN A 159 4.77 -6.64 11.48
C ASN A 159 5.98 -5.77 11.77
N VAL A 160 5.82 -4.61 12.41
CA VAL A 160 6.87 -3.59 12.57
C VAL A 160 8.16 -4.12 13.22
N HIS A 161 8.06 -5.17 14.05
CA HIS A 161 9.21 -5.87 14.64
C HIS A 161 10.14 -6.54 13.61
N THR A 162 9.72 -6.62 12.34
CA THR A 162 10.46 -7.24 11.23
C THR A 162 10.99 -6.21 10.22
N ALA A 163 10.78 -4.92 10.51
CA ALA A 163 11.19 -3.82 9.64
C ALA A 163 12.71 -3.84 9.40
N LEU A 164 13.11 -3.81 8.12
CA LEU A 164 14.51 -3.75 7.72
C LEU A 164 15.01 -2.31 7.78
N ALA A 165 15.98 -2.03 8.67
CA ALA A 165 16.64 -0.73 8.73
C ALA A 165 17.31 -0.35 7.40
N GLU A 166 17.35 0.95 7.10
CA GLU A 166 17.95 1.52 5.89
C GLU A 166 19.49 1.49 5.92
N THR A 167 20.07 0.28 5.91
CA THR A 167 21.52 0.08 6.02
C THR A 167 22.25 0.14 4.68
N GLY A 168 21.53 -0.06 3.57
CA GLY A 168 22.11 -0.20 2.23
C GLY A 168 22.96 -1.46 2.04
N GLN A 169 22.97 -2.39 3.00
CA GLN A 169 23.78 -3.59 2.94
C GLN A 169 23.01 -4.76 2.32
N ARG A 170 23.59 -5.39 1.30
CA ARG A 170 22.97 -6.54 0.61
C ARG A 170 22.66 -7.70 1.55
N ARG A 171 23.52 -7.97 2.54
CA ARG A 171 23.32 -9.04 3.51
C ARG A 171 22.01 -8.87 4.28
N ASP A 172 21.76 -7.66 4.77
CA ASP A 172 20.56 -7.37 5.57
C ASP A 172 19.31 -7.52 4.70
N TYR A 173 19.37 -7.01 3.47
CA TYR A 173 18.33 -7.20 2.47
C TYR A 173 18.02 -8.69 2.19
N LEU A 174 19.04 -9.53 2.00
CA LEU A 174 18.84 -10.96 1.73
C LEU A 174 18.26 -11.73 2.94
N SER A 175 18.40 -11.19 4.15
CA SER A 175 17.88 -11.78 5.38
C SER A 175 16.50 -11.25 5.80
N CYS A 176 15.95 -10.26 5.09
CA CYS A 176 14.72 -9.61 5.50
C CYS A 176 13.49 -10.50 5.30
N LYS A 177 12.51 -10.35 6.19
CA LYS A 177 11.23 -11.07 6.10
C LYS A 177 10.35 -10.56 4.96
N PHE A 178 10.32 -9.24 4.77
CA PHE A 178 9.50 -8.57 3.77
C PHE A 178 10.37 -7.81 2.78
N VAL A 179 10.63 -8.42 1.61
CA VAL A 179 11.42 -7.80 0.53
C VAL A 179 10.77 -6.55 -0.08
N SER A 180 9.47 -6.33 0.17
CA SER A 180 8.72 -5.14 -0.23
C SER A 180 8.79 -4.00 0.78
N GLY A 181 9.25 -4.25 2.01
CA GLY A 181 9.35 -3.27 3.10
C GLY A 181 10.53 -2.31 2.99
N ILE A 182 10.94 -1.98 1.77
CA ILE A 182 12.01 -1.05 1.43
C ILE A 182 11.53 -0.09 0.34
N LEU A 183 12.14 1.09 0.23
CA LEU A 183 11.88 1.96 -0.92
C LEU A 183 12.61 1.41 -2.15
N ILE A 184 11.83 0.96 -3.12
CA ILE A 184 12.32 0.41 -4.37
C ILE A 184 12.28 1.51 -5.42
N LYS A 185 13.42 1.81 -6.03
CA LYS A 185 13.51 2.70 -7.20
C LYS A 185 13.66 1.84 -8.46
N CYS A 186 12.84 2.08 -9.48
CA CYS A 186 12.95 1.39 -10.77
C CYS A 186 12.59 2.29 -11.95
N LYS A 187 13.07 1.94 -13.15
CA LYS A 187 12.87 2.80 -14.33
C LYS A 187 11.43 2.71 -14.84
N ARG A 188 10.85 1.51 -14.80
CA ARG A 188 9.46 1.22 -15.15
C ARG A 188 8.86 0.22 -14.17
N LEU A 189 7.52 0.16 -14.10
CA LEU A 189 6.83 -0.83 -13.26
C LEU A 189 7.12 -2.27 -13.71
N GLU A 190 7.36 -2.49 -15.01
CA GLU A 190 7.72 -3.80 -15.57
C GLU A 190 9.05 -4.33 -15.01
N ASP A 191 10.04 -3.45 -14.79
CA ASP A 191 11.33 -3.83 -14.21
C ASP A 191 11.15 -4.39 -12.80
N TYR A 192 10.29 -3.74 -12.00
CA TYR A 192 9.93 -4.23 -10.68
C TYR A 192 9.11 -5.52 -10.74
N ALA A 193 8.13 -5.61 -11.63
CA ALA A 193 7.31 -6.81 -11.79
C ALA A 193 8.16 -8.04 -12.16
N HIS A 194 9.10 -7.92 -13.10
CA HIS A 194 10.04 -9.00 -13.44
C HIS A 194 10.98 -9.38 -12.30
N TYR A 195 11.44 -8.39 -11.54
CA TYR A 195 12.26 -8.64 -10.36
C TYR A 195 11.47 -9.37 -9.26
N PHE A 196 10.28 -8.90 -8.92
CA PHE A 196 9.43 -9.50 -7.89
C PHE A 196 8.96 -10.90 -8.31
N ALA A 197 8.60 -11.08 -9.58
CA ALA A 197 8.27 -12.38 -10.15
C ALA A 197 9.40 -13.37 -9.93
N ARG A 198 10.67 -13.03 -10.21
CA ARG A 198 11.80 -13.95 -9.99
C ARG A 198 11.98 -14.37 -8.52
N ILE A 199 11.68 -13.49 -7.57
CA ILE A 199 11.72 -13.82 -6.13
C ILE A 199 10.60 -14.81 -5.79
N GLN A 200 9.38 -14.56 -6.26
CA GLN A 200 8.20 -15.38 -5.96
C GLN A 200 8.14 -16.69 -6.76
N MET A 201 8.70 -16.73 -7.96
CA MET A 201 8.71 -17.90 -8.86
C MET A 201 9.59 -19.04 -8.35
N THR A 202 10.38 -18.83 -7.29
CA THR A 202 11.02 -19.93 -6.54
C THR A 202 10.02 -20.96 -6.01
N ARG A 203 8.71 -20.65 -6.02
CA ARG A 203 7.61 -21.54 -5.64
C ARG A 203 6.64 -21.91 -6.78
N GLY A 204 6.93 -21.52 -8.03
CA GLY A 204 6.19 -21.99 -9.22
C GLY A 204 4.79 -21.41 -9.46
N TYR A 205 4.41 -20.27 -8.86
CA TYR A 205 3.09 -19.67 -9.07
C TYR A 205 3.10 -18.55 -10.13
N ASP A 206 2.12 -18.58 -11.03
CA ASP A 206 1.81 -17.47 -11.95
C ASP A 206 1.31 -16.25 -11.16
N HIS A 207 1.84 -15.07 -11.44
CA HIS A 207 1.38 -13.83 -10.80
C HIS A 207 0.94 -12.82 -11.86
N LEU A 208 -0.22 -12.21 -11.65
CA LEU A 208 -0.61 -11.03 -12.43
C LEU A 208 -0.19 -9.78 -11.67
N PHE A 209 0.30 -8.78 -12.40
CA PHE A 209 0.72 -7.49 -11.84
C PHE A 209 -0.08 -6.37 -12.50
N PHE A 210 -0.51 -5.38 -11.72
CA PHE A 210 -1.37 -4.30 -12.19
C PHE A 210 -0.87 -2.92 -11.75
N ASP A 211 -1.00 -1.94 -12.65
CA ASP A 211 -0.95 -0.51 -12.36
C ASP A 211 -2.39 -0.05 -12.12
N ASN A 212 -2.61 0.65 -11.01
CA ASN A 212 -3.81 1.43 -10.77
C ASN A 212 -3.44 2.89 -10.47
N PRO A 213 -3.63 3.83 -11.41
CA PRO A 213 -3.33 5.25 -11.19
C PRO A 213 -4.46 6.01 -10.46
N GLU A 214 -5.58 5.34 -10.14
CA GLU A 214 -6.72 5.99 -9.49
C GLU A 214 -6.38 6.45 -8.07
N GLN A 215 -7.17 7.39 -7.55
CA GLN A 215 -7.00 7.87 -6.17
C GLN A 215 -7.45 6.80 -5.16
N GLU A 216 -8.47 6.02 -5.52
CA GLU A 216 -9.04 4.96 -4.69
C GLU A 216 -8.85 3.59 -5.36
N MET A 217 -8.78 2.55 -4.53
CA MET A 217 -8.78 1.18 -5.03
C MET A 217 -10.18 0.82 -5.54
N PRO A 218 -10.35 0.45 -6.82
CA PRO A 218 -11.64 0.03 -7.34
C PRO A 218 -12.07 -1.29 -6.71
N PRO A 219 -13.38 -1.59 -6.67
CA PRO A 219 -13.83 -2.89 -6.21
C PRO A 219 -13.28 -4.01 -7.11
N ILE A 220 -13.04 -5.17 -6.52
CA ILE A 220 -12.49 -6.35 -7.20
C ILE A 220 -13.43 -7.53 -6.96
N ALA A 221 -13.58 -8.41 -7.94
CA ALA A 221 -14.26 -9.68 -7.74
C ALA A 221 -13.37 -10.82 -8.24
N VAL A 222 -13.54 -11.99 -7.63
CA VAL A 222 -12.80 -13.21 -7.99
C VAL A 222 -13.77 -14.28 -8.47
N GLU A 223 -13.62 -14.72 -9.71
CA GLU A 223 -14.32 -15.87 -10.26
C GLU A 223 -13.43 -17.12 -10.22
N ARG A 224 -14.01 -18.28 -9.90
CA ARG A 224 -13.29 -19.56 -9.85
C ARG A 224 -13.93 -20.55 -10.82
N ASN A 225 -13.21 -20.89 -11.89
CA ASN A 225 -13.71 -21.79 -12.93
C ASN A 225 -12.67 -22.86 -13.26
N GLN A 226 -13.00 -24.14 -13.02
CA GLN A 226 -12.16 -25.29 -13.40
C GLN A 226 -10.67 -25.17 -12.95
N GLY A 227 -10.44 -24.66 -11.74
CA GLY A 227 -9.08 -24.47 -11.20
C GLY A 227 -8.37 -23.19 -11.68
N VAL A 228 -8.97 -22.40 -12.56
CA VAL A 228 -8.46 -21.09 -12.99
C VAL A 228 -9.16 -19.98 -12.20
N ILE A 229 -8.35 -19.08 -11.63
CA ILE A 229 -8.84 -17.88 -10.97
C ILE A 229 -8.93 -16.74 -11.98
N THR A 230 -10.07 -16.05 -12.06
CA THR A 230 -10.19 -14.83 -12.88
C THR A 230 -10.45 -13.61 -12.00
N ILE A 231 -9.51 -12.67 -12.02
CA ILE A 231 -9.62 -11.38 -11.37
C ILE A 231 -10.47 -10.44 -12.23
N CYS A 232 -11.54 -9.92 -11.66
CA CYS A 232 -12.48 -9.05 -12.36
C CYS A 232 -12.37 -7.63 -11.83
N TYR A 233 -12.06 -6.69 -12.72
CA TYR A 233 -12.10 -5.26 -12.44
C TYR A 233 -13.28 -4.59 -13.16
N PRO A 234 -13.82 -3.49 -12.64
CA PRO A 234 -14.81 -2.68 -13.35
C PRO A 234 -14.26 -2.15 -14.67
N GLN A 235 -15.08 -2.14 -15.73
CA GLN A 235 -14.75 -1.53 -17.02
C GLN A 235 -14.43 -0.02 -16.91
N THR A 236 -14.98 0.63 -15.88
CA THR A 236 -14.73 2.05 -15.58
C THR A 236 -13.41 2.30 -14.87
N SER A 237 -12.75 1.27 -14.33
CA SER A 237 -11.50 1.45 -13.58
C SER A 237 -10.32 1.65 -14.55
N ALA A 238 -9.31 2.42 -14.12
CA ALA A 238 -8.10 2.66 -14.91
C ALA A 238 -7.05 1.54 -14.74
N VAL A 239 -7.37 0.49 -13.97
CA VAL A 239 -6.49 -0.65 -13.74
C VAL A 239 -6.06 -1.29 -15.04
N SER A 240 -4.76 -1.49 -15.22
CA SER A 240 -4.17 -2.13 -16.40
C SER A 240 -3.06 -3.11 -15.98
N PRO A 241 -2.85 -4.21 -16.70
CA PRO A 241 -1.77 -5.13 -16.38
C PRO A 241 -0.42 -4.51 -16.70
N VAL A 242 0.56 -4.73 -15.83
CA VAL A 242 1.95 -4.30 -16.02
C VAL A 242 2.68 -5.25 -16.96
N LEU A 243 2.45 -6.55 -16.80
CA LEU A 243 3.01 -7.59 -17.66
C LEU A 243 1.89 -8.31 -18.40
N TYR A 244 1.94 -8.27 -19.74
CA TYR A 244 1.04 -9.04 -20.60
C TYR A 244 1.67 -10.40 -20.87
N HIS A 245 1.37 -11.38 -20.03
CA HIS A 245 1.75 -12.77 -20.29
C HIS A 245 0.55 -13.67 -20.07
N GLU A 246 0.45 -14.72 -20.89
CA GLU A 246 -0.55 -15.76 -20.69
C GLU A 246 -0.16 -16.61 -19.49
N THR A 247 -1.10 -16.74 -18.56
CA THR A 247 -0.96 -17.53 -17.34
C THR A 247 -1.96 -18.67 -17.37
N ALA A 248 -1.53 -19.87 -16.96
CA ALA A 248 -2.37 -21.06 -17.03
C ALA A 248 -3.39 -21.11 -15.88
N THR A 249 -3.02 -20.56 -14.73
CA THR A 249 -3.74 -20.76 -13.46
C THR A 249 -4.50 -19.54 -12.95
N ILE A 250 -4.20 -18.37 -13.49
CA ILE A 250 -4.85 -17.10 -13.17
C ILE A 250 -5.12 -16.32 -14.45
N LYS A 251 -6.17 -15.51 -14.50
CA LYS A 251 -6.53 -14.61 -15.61
C LYS A 251 -7.09 -13.32 -15.04
N TRP A 252 -7.28 -12.31 -15.88
CA TRP A 252 -8.01 -11.11 -15.51
C TRP A 252 -8.93 -10.66 -16.65
N LYS A 253 -9.96 -9.88 -16.31
CA LYS A 253 -10.84 -9.25 -17.29
C LYS A 253 -11.49 -7.99 -16.70
N LYS A 254 -12.00 -7.15 -17.60
CA LYS A 254 -12.90 -6.04 -17.25
C LYS A 254 -14.35 -6.50 -17.37
N VAL A 255 -15.18 -6.17 -16.40
CA VAL A 255 -16.61 -6.50 -16.35
C VAL A 255 -17.45 -5.27 -16.02
N SER A 256 -18.77 -5.33 -16.20
CA SER A 256 -19.67 -4.26 -15.78
C SER A 256 -19.45 -3.91 -14.30
N PRO A 257 -19.40 -2.62 -13.94
CA PRO A 257 -19.19 -2.19 -12.55
C PRO A 257 -20.34 -2.67 -11.65
N PRO A 258 -20.09 -2.93 -10.35
CA PRO A 258 -21.18 -3.13 -9.40
C PRO A 258 -22.02 -1.85 -9.29
N MET A 259 -23.35 -2.00 -9.18
CA MET A 259 -24.24 -0.87 -8.87
C MET A 259 -24.19 -0.50 -7.39
N ALA A 260 -23.83 -1.46 -6.54
CA ALA A 260 -23.73 -1.25 -5.10
C ALA A 260 -22.69 -0.17 -4.74
N ARG A 261 -23.03 0.62 -3.71
CA ARG A 261 -22.11 1.58 -3.08
C ARG A 261 -21.93 1.19 -1.62
N THR A 262 -20.70 1.32 -1.12
CA THR A 262 -20.39 1.08 0.29
C THR A 262 -20.17 2.39 1.02
N THR A 263 -20.68 2.48 2.26
CA THR A 263 -20.38 3.60 3.17
C THR A 263 -19.27 3.17 4.12
N TRP A 264 -18.39 4.09 4.50
CA TRP A 264 -17.26 3.82 5.39
C TRP A 264 -17.28 4.66 6.66
N LEU A 265 -18.45 5.25 6.95
CA LEU A 265 -18.66 5.94 8.22
C LEU A 265 -18.39 4.97 9.37
N PRO A 266 -17.58 5.38 10.37
CA PRO A 266 -17.45 4.61 11.60
C PRO A 266 -18.85 4.39 12.17
N ASP A 267 -19.20 3.15 12.49
CA ASP A 267 -20.46 2.87 13.17
C ASP A 267 -20.54 3.79 14.38
N GLY A 268 -21.55 4.67 14.40
CA GLY A 268 -21.72 5.65 15.45
C GLY A 268 -21.63 4.93 16.79
N ARG A 269 -20.71 5.35 17.66
CA ARG A 269 -20.74 4.99 19.08
C ARG A 269 -22.20 5.13 19.49
N LYS A 270 -22.87 4.02 19.80
CA LYS A 270 -24.21 4.04 20.39
C LYS A 270 -24.07 4.90 21.64
N GLY A 271 -24.46 6.16 21.52
CA GLY A 271 -24.51 7.07 22.66
C GLY A 271 -25.43 6.41 23.65
N ASN A 272 -24.92 6.08 24.83
CA ASN A 272 -25.74 5.77 25.98
C ASN A 272 -26.70 6.95 26.15
N GLY A 273 -27.93 6.77 25.67
CA GLY A 273 -29.03 7.65 25.98
C GLY A 273 -29.16 7.67 27.48
N LYS A 274 -28.71 8.77 28.10
CA LYS A 274 -29.11 9.11 29.45
C LYS A 274 -30.64 9.16 29.43
N LYS A 275 -31.27 8.16 30.03
CA LYS A 275 -32.64 8.26 30.50
C LYS A 275 -32.64 9.40 31.52
N GLY A 276 -33.17 10.55 31.12
CA GLY A 276 -33.65 11.54 32.08
C GLY A 276 -34.87 10.94 32.74
N ASN A 277 -34.76 10.63 34.04
CA ASN A 277 -35.93 10.40 34.86
C ASN A 277 -36.51 11.78 35.21
N ILE A 278 -37.81 11.89 34.97
CA ILE A 278 -38.72 12.83 35.62
C ILE A 278 -38.83 12.42 37.09
#